data_AF-A0A349BRZ3-F1
#
_entry.id   AF-A0A349BRZ3-F1
#
_cell.length_a   1.000
_cell.length_b   1.000
_cell.length_c   1.000
_cell.angle_alpha   90.00
_cell.angle_beta   90.00
_cell.angle_gamma   90.00
#
_symmetry.space_group_name_H-M   'P 1'
#
loop_
_entity.id
_entity.type
_entity.pdbx_description
1 polymer ?
#
loop_
_entity_poly.entity_id
_entity_poly.type
_entity_poly.pdbx_seq_one_letter_code
_entity_poly.pdbx_strand_id
1 'polypeptide(L)'
;MSKQNQYIALLEKLLTHLKNAKLEYYKASDQAGSPEKKRFFNQQGLLRNRYFQETLIELQYFGMSSEDLVISRFNFDQLLISSIETLKATAIEKCIFADQTLLEIYTQLDSFEIKNLDLQKHVSNLEMAMSQNKEWVELILEKKRASY
;
A
#
# COMPACT_ATOMS: atom_id res chain seq x y z
N MET A 1 9.84 3.47 25.01
CA MET A 1 10.39 3.91 23.71
C MET A 1 10.20 5.40 23.58
N SER A 2 11.17 6.15 23.05
CA SER A 2 10.99 7.57 22.73
C SER A 2 9.95 7.74 21.61
N LYS A 3 9.30 8.92 21.53
CA LYS A 3 8.39 9.25 20.41
C LYS A 3 9.09 9.11 19.06
N GLN A 4 10.36 9.47 18.97
CA GLN A 4 11.18 9.29 17.77
C GLN A 4 11.33 7.82 17.39
N ASN A 5 11.60 6.92 18.34
CA ASN A 5 11.72 5.49 18.04
C ASN A 5 10.38 4.87 17.59
N GLN A 6 9.25 5.36 18.13
CA GLN A 6 7.92 4.97 17.67
C GLN A 6 7.65 5.45 16.25
N TYR A 7 8.05 6.69 15.93
CA TYR A 7 7.94 7.24 14.59
C TYR A 7 8.76 6.44 13.58
N ILE A 8 10.03 6.15 13.88
CA ILE A 8 10.92 5.32 13.06
C ILE A 8 10.30 3.94 12.82
N ALA A 9 9.79 3.28 13.87
CA ALA A 9 9.14 1.98 13.74
C ALA A 9 7.89 2.02 12.83
N LEU A 10 7.12 3.11 12.87
CA LEU A 10 5.99 3.32 11.96
C LEU A 10 6.44 3.56 10.50
N LEU A 11 7.54 4.28 10.27
CA LEU A 11 8.10 4.45 8.93
C LEU A 11 8.65 3.13 8.36
N GLU A 12 9.31 2.30 9.17
CA GLU A 12 9.74 0.95 8.76
C GLU A 12 8.55 0.06 8.40
N LYS A 13 7.48 0.11 9.21
CA LYS A 13 6.22 -0.54 8.91
C LYS A 13 5.64 -0.01 7.59
N LEU A 14 5.62 1.30 7.40
CA LEU A 14 5.12 1.93 6.17
C LEU A 14 5.90 1.46 4.93
N LEU A 15 7.23 1.38 4.98
CA LEU A 15 8.05 0.86 3.87
C LEU A 15 7.67 -0.57 3.49
N THR A 16 7.44 -1.42 4.49
CA THR A 16 7.04 -2.82 4.28
C THR A 16 5.71 -2.90 3.54
N HIS A 17 4.71 -2.14 3.99
CA HIS A 17 3.38 -2.16 3.37
C HIS A 17 3.34 -1.44 2.01
N LEU A 18 4.16 -0.41 1.79
CA LEU A 18 4.31 0.25 0.49
C LEU A 18 4.90 -0.70 -0.56
N LYS A 19 5.90 -1.50 -0.18
CA LYS A 19 6.46 -2.56 -1.02
C LYS A 19 5.40 -3.60 -1.37
N ASN A 20 4.59 -4.02 -0.39
CA ASN A 20 3.52 -4.99 -0.63
C ASN A 20 2.45 -4.44 -1.58
N ALA A 21 1.94 -3.23 -1.30
CA ALA A 21 0.92 -2.58 -2.14
C ALA A 21 1.42 -2.40 -3.58
N LYS A 22 2.67 -1.96 -3.76
CA LYS A 22 3.31 -1.90 -5.09
C LYS A 22 3.23 -3.24 -5.83
N LEU A 23 3.55 -4.35 -5.16
CA LEU A 23 3.51 -5.68 -5.77
C LEU A 23 2.09 -6.12 -6.12
N GLU A 24 1.11 -5.90 -5.24
CA GLU A 24 -0.29 -6.23 -5.54
C GLU A 24 -0.82 -5.47 -6.75
N TYR A 25 -0.45 -4.18 -6.88
CA TYR A 25 -0.80 -3.39 -8.06
C TYR A 25 -0.17 -3.93 -9.35
N TYR A 26 1.09 -4.37 -9.33
CA TYR A 26 1.68 -4.99 -10.52
C TYR A 26 1.06 -6.35 -10.86
N LYS A 27 0.75 -7.18 -9.85
CA LYS A 27 0.01 -8.44 -10.08
C LYS A 27 -1.37 -8.17 -10.69
N ALA A 28 -2.08 -7.15 -10.21
CA ALA A 28 -3.38 -6.75 -10.78
C ALA A 28 -3.25 -6.23 -12.21
N SER A 29 -2.16 -5.51 -12.52
CA SER A 29 -1.81 -5.07 -13.88
C SER A 29 -1.60 -6.24 -14.83
N ASP A 30 -0.89 -7.28 -14.39
CA ASP A 30 -0.64 -8.48 -15.19
C ASP A 30 -1.92 -9.28 -15.47
N GLN A 31 -2.88 -9.22 -14.55
CA GLN A 31 -4.18 -9.90 -14.66
C GLN A 31 -5.26 -9.01 -15.29
N ALA A 32 -4.94 -7.76 -15.66
CA ALA A 32 -5.93 -6.82 -16.16
C ALA A 32 -6.44 -7.21 -17.55
N GLY A 33 -7.75 -7.40 -17.67
CA GLY A 33 -8.42 -7.74 -18.94
C GLY A 33 -8.60 -6.57 -19.92
N SER A 34 -8.16 -5.35 -19.57
CA SER A 34 -8.21 -4.19 -20.47
C SER A 34 -6.96 -3.31 -20.36
N PRO A 35 -6.55 -2.63 -21.46
CA PRO A 35 -5.42 -1.71 -21.45
C PRO A 35 -5.57 -0.56 -20.45
N GLU A 36 -6.78 -0.04 -20.27
CA GLU A 36 -7.08 1.07 -19.36
C GLU A 36 -6.83 0.64 -17.91
N LYS A 37 -7.34 -0.54 -17.51
CA LYS A 37 -7.10 -1.12 -16.19
C LYS A 37 -5.62 -1.39 -15.96
N LYS A 38 -4.93 -1.95 -16.96
CA LYS A 38 -3.49 -2.20 -16.91
C LYS A 38 -2.71 -0.91 -16.67
N ARG A 39 -3.03 0.16 -17.42
CA ARG A 39 -2.40 1.47 -17.27
C ARG A 39 -2.64 2.06 -15.88
N PHE A 40 -3.87 1.98 -15.38
CA PHE A 40 -4.21 2.43 -14.03
C PHE A 40 -3.39 1.69 -12.98
N PHE A 41 -3.40 0.35 -12.98
CA PHE A 41 -2.69 -0.43 -11.96
C PHE A 41 -1.17 -0.19 -12.01
N ASN A 42 -0.58 -0.06 -13.20
CA ASN A 42 0.82 0.33 -13.33
C ASN A 42 1.11 1.72 -12.73
N GLN A 43 0.24 2.70 -12.99
CA GLN A 43 0.37 4.05 -12.42
C GLN A 43 0.28 4.01 -10.89
N GLN A 44 -0.64 3.24 -10.32
CA GLN A 44 -0.74 3.09 -8.88
C GLN A 44 0.50 2.42 -8.27
N GLY A 45 1.05 1.39 -8.93
CA GLY A 45 2.32 0.76 -8.52
C GLY A 45 3.50 1.74 -8.53
N LEU A 46 3.59 2.60 -9.55
CA LEU A 46 4.61 3.66 -9.62
C LEU A 46 4.46 4.68 -8.49
N LEU A 47 3.22 5.06 -8.13
CA LEU A 47 2.97 5.96 -7.00
C LEU A 47 3.42 5.35 -5.67
N ARG A 48 3.08 4.08 -5.39
CA ARG A 48 3.53 3.41 -4.15
C ARG A 48 5.06 3.28 -4.11
N ASN A 49 5.70 3.07 -5.27
CA ASN A 49 7.16 3.08 -5.35
C ASN A 49 7.74 4.46 -5.04
N ARG A 50 7.11 5.55 -5.51
CA ARG A 50 7.54 6.91 -5.17
C ARG A 50 7.43 7.16 -3.68
N TYR A 51 6.29 6.84 -3.07
CA TYR A 51 6.08 6.99 -1.62
C TYR A 51 7.11 6.19 -0.83
N PHE A 52 7.46 4.98 -1.29
CA PHE A 52 8.51 4.18 -0.67
C PHE A 52 9.85 4.93 -0.65
N GLN A 53 10.24 5.56 -1.76
CA GLN A 53 11.49 6.33 -1.82
C GLN A 53 11.44 7.55 -0.90
N GLU A 54 10.31 8.26 -0.84
CA GLU A 54 10.14 9.41 0.05
C GLU A 54 10.22 8.98 1.52
N THR A 55 9.54 7.90 1.92
CA THR A 55 9.62 7.33 3.27
C THR A 55 11.05 6.84 3.61
N LEU A 56 11.77 6.30 2.63
CA LEU A 56 13.15 5.86 2.81
C LEU A 56 14.08 7.05 3.07
N ILE A 57 13.91 8.14 2.33
CA ILE A 57 14.65 9.39 2.54
C ILE A 57 14.35 9.94 3.95
N GLU A 58 13.09 9.89 4.40
CA GLU A 58 12.72 10.31 5.75
C GLU A 58 13.45 9.49 6.83
N LEU A 59 13.52 8.17 6.68
CA LEU A 59 14.28 7.32 7.60
C LEU A 59 15.78 7.63 7.62
N GLN A 60 16.36 7.96 6.46
CA GLN A 60 17.77 8.34 6.35
C GLN A 60 18.07 9.66 7.10
N TYR A 61 17.12 10.60 7.18
CA TYR A 61 17.28 11.80 8.01
C TYR A 61 17.43 11.49 9.51
N PHE A 62 16.93 10.34 9.97
CA PHE A 62 17.11 9.86 11.35
C PHE A 62 18.39 9.02 11.54
N GLY A 63 19.26 8.96 10.54
CA GLY A 63 20.52 8.21 10.60
C GLY A 63 20.36 6.71 10.40
N MET A 64 19.20 6.24 9.94
CA MET A 64 18.99 4.83 9.59
C MET A 64 19.53 4.58 8.18
N SER A 65 20.57 3.76 8.02
CA SER A 65 21.04 3.37 6.69
C SER A 65 20.10 2.35 6.06
N SER A 66 20.07 2.25 4.73
CA SER A 66 19.27 1.23 4.04
C SER A 66 19.65 -0.21 4.42
N GLU A 67 20.85 -0.41 4.95
CA GLU A 67 21.36 -1.70 5.42
C GLU A 67 20.86 -2.02 6.85
N ASP A 68 20.63 -1.00 7.67
CA ASP A 68 20.08 -1.13 9.03
C ASP A 68 18.57 -1.37 9.04
N LEU A 69 17.88 -0.95 7.98
CA LEU A 69 16.45 -1.15 7.83
C LEU A 69 16.17 -2.65 7.70
N VAL A 70 15.46 -3.21 8.67
CA VAL A 70 15.01 -4.60 8.74
C VAL A 70 13.92 -4.91 7.69
N ILE A 71 13.93 -4.22 6.54
CA ILE A 71 13.10 -4.50 5.37
C ILE A 71 13.44 -5.88 4.77
N SER A 72 14.64 -6.39 5.07
CA SER A 72 15.12 -7.72 4.63
C SER A 72 14.53 -8.89 5.44
N ARG A 73 14.20 -8.70 6.73
CA ARG A 73 13.48 -9.72 7.54
C ARG A 73 11.99 -9.49 7.43
N PHE A 74 11.52 -9.59 6.20
CA PHE A 74 10.12 -9.60 5.86
C PHE A 74 9.39 -10.56 6.81
N ASN A 75 8.44 -10.03 7.60
CA ASN A 75 7.54 -10.82 8.42
C ASN A 75 6.50 -11.47 7.49
N PHE A 76 6.99 -12.34 6.60
CA PHE A 76 6.22 -13.10 5.62
C PHE A 76 5.08 -13.84 6.32
N ASP A 77 5.33 -14.29 7.55
CA ASP A 77 4.36 -14.97 8.40
C ASP A 77 3.18 -14.08 8.83
N GLN A 78 3.39 -12.78 9.13
CA GLN A 78 2.28 -11.86 9.45
C GLN A 78 1.46 -11.49 8.21
N LEU A 79 2.11 -11.32 7.05
CA LEU A 79 1.41 -11.18 5.78
C LEU A 79 0.63 -12.44 5.43
N LEU A 80 1.19 -13.64 5.67
CA LEU A 80 0.54 -14.94 5.44
C LEU A 80 -0.72 -15.13 6.30
N ILE A 81 -0.70 -14.73 7.56
CA ILE A 81 -1.87 -14.83 8.44
C ILE A 81 -3.01 -13.92 7.94
N SER A 82 -2.69 -12.68 7.52
CA SER A 82 -3.65 -11.80 6.82
C SER A 82 -4.06 -12.32 5.43
N SER A 83 -3.24 -13.19 4.83
CA SER A 83 -3.47 -13.75 3.50
C SER A 83 -4.53 -14.85 3.45
N ILE A 84 -4.81 -15.54 4.57
CA ILE A 84 -5.74 -16.69 4.56
C ILE A 84 -7.16 -16.26 4.17
N GLU A 85 -7.62 -15.09 4.62
CA GLU A 85 -8.90 -14.50 4.20
C GLU A 85 -8.83 -13.90 2.78
N THR A 86 -7.67 -13.38 2.36
CA THR A 86 -7.49 -12.76 1.03
C THR A 86 -7.09 -13.75 -0.07
N LEU A 87 -6.90 -15.04 0.23
CA LEU A 87 -6.60 -16.07 -0.77
C LEU A 87 -7.70 -16.20 -1.83
N LYS A 88 -8.96 -15.99 -1.44
CA LYS A 88 -10.11 -15.97 -2.36
C LYS A 88 -10.38 -14.61 -3.01
N ALA A 89 -9.70 -13.57 -2.55
CA ALA A 89 -9.88 -12.22 -3.06
C ALA A 89 -9.30 -12.08 -4.48
N THR A 90 -10.02 -11.36 -5.33
CA THR A 90 -9.56 -10.93 -6.64
C THR A 90 -8.35 -10.01 -6.53
N ALA A 91 -7.58 -9.85 -7.61
CA ALA A 91 -6.44 -8.94 -7.59
C ALA A 91 -6.84 -7.48 -7.26
N ILE A 92 -8.05 -7.05 -7.65
CA ILE A 92 -8.56 -5.71 -7.33
C ILE A 92 -8.83 -5.57 -5.83
N GLU A 93 -9.46 -6.58 -5.21
CA GLU A 93 -9.70 -6.59 -3.76
C GLU A 93 -8.39 -6.61 -2.96
N LYS A 94 -7.37 -7.33 -3.43
CA LYS A 94 -6.03 -7.30 -2.81
C LYS A 94 -5.39 -5.92 -2.84
N CYS A 95 -5.55 -5.17 -3.93
CA CYS A 95 -5.12 -3.77 -3.99
C CYS A 95 -5.85 -2.90 -2.96
N ILE A 96 -7.17 -3.10 -2.78
CA ILE A 96 -7.97 -2.36 -1.80
C ILE A 96 -7.48 -2.67 -0.38
N PHE A 97 -7.27 -3.94 -0.02
CA PHE A 97 -6.77 -4.32 1.31
C PHE A 97 -5.38 -3.77 1.60
N ALA A 98 -4.50 -3.77 0.59
CA ALA A 98 -3.17 -3.20 0.73
C ALA A 98 -3.23 -1.69 1.00
N ASP A 99 -4.07 -0.95 0.27
CA ASP A 99 -4.24 0.50 0.48
C ASP A 99 -4.95 0.83 1.79
N GLN A 100 -5.91 0.00 2.26
CA GLN A 100 -6.52 0.15 3.60
C GLN A 100 -5.48 0.05 4.70
N THR A 101 -4.60 -0.95 4.62
CA THR A 101 -3.52 -1.13 5.59
C THR A 101 -2.56 0.08 5.59
N LEU A 102 -2.29 0.65 4.42
CA LEU A 102 -1.50 1.87 4.30
C LEU A 102 -2.19 3.06 4.98
N LEU A 103 -3.49 3.25 4.76
CA LEU A 103 -4.26 4.34 5.38
C LEU A 103 -4.19 4.27 6.92
N GLU A 104 -4.35 3.09 7.50
CA GLU A 104 -4.24 2.91 8.96
C GLU A 104 -2.87 3.34 9.51
N ILE A 105 -1.79 3.05 8.77
CA ILE A 105 -0.43 3.46 9.14
C ILE A 105 -0.28 4.98 8.99
N TYR A 106 -0.80 5.56 7.90
CA TYR A 106 -0.78 7.00 7.68
C TYR A 106 -1.54 7.76 8.77
N THR A 107 -2.71 7.27 9.21
CA THR A 107 -3.45 7.86 10.34
C THR A 107 -2.65 7.82 11.64
N GLN A 108 -1.91 6.74 11.90
CA GLN A 108 -1.02 6.66 13.07
C GLN A 108 0.13 7.67 12.97
N LEU A 109 0.75 7.80 11.80
CA LEU A 109 1.80 8.79 11.53
C LEU A 109 1.29 10.22 11.66
N ASP A 110 -0.01 10.46 11.43
CA ASP A 110 -0.57 11.80 11.53
C ASP A 110 -0.50 12.39 12.95
N SER A 111 -0.41 11.52 13.97
CA SER A 111 -0.26 11.94 15.38
C SER A 111 1.11 12.49 15.76
N PHE A 112 2.11 12.43 14.86
CA PHE A 112 3.46 12.91 15.11
C PHE A 112 3.69 14.31 14.53
N GLU A 113 4.40 15.18 15.25
CA GLU A 113 4.69 16.56 14.81
C GLU A 113 5.85 16.65 13.81
N ILE A 114 6.70 15.60 13.74
CA ILE A 114 7.83 15.54 12.81
C ILE A 114 7.36 14.88 11.52
N LYS A 115 7.27 15.64 10.43
CA LYS A 115 6.92 15.13 9.10
C LYS A 115 7.65 15.96 8.03
N ASN A 116 8.61 15.38 7.32
CA ASN A 116 9.01 15.94 6.01
C ASN A 116 8.25 15.30 4.85
N LEU A 117 7.34 14.35 5.14
CA LEU A 117 6.50 13.67 4.16
C LEU A 117 5.18 14.43 3.92
N ASP A 118 4.76 14.51 2.67
CA ASP A 118 3.44 15.01 2.27
C ASP A 118 2.36 13.93 2.48
N LEU A 119 2.07 13.62 3.75
CA LEU A 119 1.14 12.55 4.13
C LEU A 119 -0.27 12.78 3.56
N GLN A 120 -0.73 14.04 3.49
CA GLN A 120 -2.06 14.37 2.99
C GLN A 120 -2.21 14.01 1.51
N LYS A 121 -1.20 14.33 0.69
CA LYS A 121 -1.19 13.94 -0.72
C LYS A 121 -1.15 12.43 -0.89
N HIS A 122 -0.40 11.72 -0.05
CA HIS A 122 -0.36 10.25 -0.11
C HIS A 122 -1.73 9.67 0.17
N VAL A 123 -2.35 10.08 1.28
CA VAL A 123 -3.70 9.65 1.70
C VAL A 123 -4.74 9.94 0.63
N SER A 124 -4.79 11.16 0.10
CA SER A 124 -5.75 11.53 -0.96
C SER A 124 -5.60 10.64 -2.19
N ASN A 125 -4.36 10.35 -2.62
CA ASN A 125 -4.12 9.47 -3.76
C ASN A 125 -4.49 8.00 -3.48
N LEU A 126 -4.31 7.52 -2.24
CA LEU A 126 -4.76 6.18 -1.82
C LEU A 126 -6.29 6.10 -1.87
N GLU A 127 -6.99 7.07 -1.31
CA GLU A 127 -8.45 7.11 -1.29
C GLU A 127 -9.06 7.14 -2.68
N MET A 128 -8.51 7.97 -3.59
CA MET A 128 -8.93 8.00 -4.99
C MET A 128 -8.73 6.64 -5.68
N ALA A 129 -7.58 6.00 -5.48
CA ALA A 129 -7.29 4.69 -6.06
C ALA A 129 -8.24 3.61 -5.51
N MET A 130 -8.53 3.64 -4.22
CA MET A 130 -9.47 2.73 -3.57
C MET A 130 -10.90 2.93 -4.06
N SER A 131 -11.34 4.18 -4.23
CA SER A 131 -12.66 4.48 -4.79
C SER A 131 -12.82 3.86 -6.17
N GLN A 132 -11.84 4.07 -7.06
CA GLN A 132 -11.86 3.50 -8.40
C GLN A 132 -11.86 1.98 -8.41
N ASN A 133 -11.07 1.36 -7.52
CA ASN A 133 -11.02 -0.10 -7.39
C ASN A 133 -12.35 -0.67 -6.87
N LYS A 134 -13.00 -0.01 -5.90
CA LYS A 134 -14.30 -0.44 -5.37
C LYS A 134 -15.38 -0.41 -6.43
N GLU A 135 -15.45 0.67 -7.23
CA GLU A 135 -16.36 0.75 -8.38
C GLU A 135 -16.16 -0.43 -9.35
N TRP A 136 -14.91 -0.81 -9.63
CA TRP A 136 -14.63 -1.95 -10.50
C TRP A 136 -15.02 -3.30 -9.91
N VAL A 137 -14.88 -3.47 -8.59
CA VAL A 137 -15.37 -4.67 -7.90
C VAL A 137 -16.89 -4.76 -8.01
N GLU A 138 -17.61 -3.67 -7.75
CA GLU A 138 -19.06 -3.58 -7.88
C GLU A 138 -19.54 -3.93 -9.29
N LEU A 139 -18.93 -3.34 -10.32
CA LEU A 139 -19.23 -3.63 -11.73
C LEU A 139 -19.00 -5.11 -12.10
N ILE A 140 -17.98 -5.75 -11.51
CA ILE A 140 -17.72 -7.18 -11.74
C ILE A 140 -18.81 -8.03 -11.07
N LEU A 141 -19.25 -7.66 -9.86
CA LEU A 141 -20.31 -8.35 -9.13
C LEU A 141 -21.66 -8.21 -9.84
N GLU A 142 -22.00 -7.03 -10.34
CA GLU A 142 -23.23 -6.78 -11.12
C GLU A 142 -23.27 -7.62 -12.40
N LYS A 143 -22.18 -7.65 -13.18
CA LYS A 143 -22.08 -8.48 -14.38
C LYS A 143 -22.25 -9.97 -14.08
N LYS A 144 -21.68 -10.45 -12.97
CA LYS A 144 -21.88 -11.84 -12.52
C LYS A 144 -23.35 -12.11 -12.21
N ARG A 145 -24.03 -11.22 -11.50
CA ARG A 145 -25.46 -11.37 -11.16
C ARG A 145 -26.39 -11.35 -12.37
N ALA A 146 -26.08 -10.53 -13.38
CA ALA A 146 -26.87 -10.43 -14.60
C ALA A 146 -26.67 -11.61 -15.60
N SER A 147 -25.70 -12.49 -15.34
CA SER A 147 -25.40 -13.66 -16.19
C SER A 147 -26.01 -14.97 -15.68
N TYR A 148 -26.82 -14.92 -14.61
CA TYR A 148 -27.63 -16.02 -14.08
C TYR A 148 -29.12 -15.70 -14.27
#